data_AF-C6BYW2-F1
#
_entry.id   AF-C6BYW2-F1
#
_cell.length_a   1.000
_cell.length_b   1.000
_cell.length_c   1.000
_cell.angle_alpha   90.00
_cell.angle_beta   90.00
_cell.angle_gamma   90.00
#
_symmetry.space_group_name_H-M   'P 1'
#
loop_
_entity.id
_entity.type
_entity.pdbx_description
1 polymer ?
#
loop_
_entity_poly.entity_id
_entity_poly.type
_entity_poly.pdbx_seq_one_letter_code
_entity_poly.pdbx_strand_id
1 'polypeptide(L)'
;MNKNIDPPELGSTAALVQMDTHNPTIRLHLWLEGGEGVFFGYGRLLLLDKIETCGSLKKASEELGMSYRAAWGKIKQTEHVLGFQLMERAGSRRSGYRLTEAGRLVRDKYLEWFNKVEQDARARAEEIFPWKSKSFGES
;
A
#
# COMPACT_ATOMS: atom_id res chain seq x y z
N MET A 1 -2.73 13.46 40.82
CA MET A 1 -3.40 12.27 41.41
C MET A 1 -3.89 11.43 40.23
N ASN A 2 -3.02 10.55 39.72
CA ASN A 2 -3.36 9.70 38.57
C ASN A 2 -4.35 8.65 39.04
N LYS A 3 -5.60 8.74 38.57
CA LYS A 3 -6.54 7.63 38.69
C LYS A 3 -6.06 6.57 37.71
N ASN A 4 -5.39 5.54 38.22
CA ASN A 4 -5.30 4.26 37.53
C ASN A 4 -6.72 3.75 37.40
N ILE A 5 -7.30 3.91 36.21
CA ILE A 5 -8.56 3.28 35.85
C ILE A 5 -8.15 1.87 35.45
N ASP A 6 -8.46 0.89 36.29
CA ASP A 6 -8.29 -0.52 35.96
C ASP A 6 -8.96 -0.80 34.61
N PRO A 7 -8.37 -1.63 33.74
CA PRO A 7 -8.99 -1.98 32.47
C PRO A 7 -10.39 -2.57 32.75
N PRO A 8 -11.42 -2.17 31.99
CA PRO A 8 -12.77 -2.64 32.24
C PRO A 8 -12.82 -4.16 32.16
N GLU A 9 -13.55 -4.79 33.08
CA GLU A 9 -13.78 -6.23 33.03
C GLU A 9 -14.38 -6.60 31.67
N LEU A 10 -13.70 -7.51 30.96
CA LEU A 10 -13.96 -7.93 29.57
C LEU A 10 -15.36 -8.56 29.35
N GLY A 11 -16.23 -8.59 30.35
CA GLY A 11 -17.61 -9.10 30.27
C GLY A 11 -18.70 -8.11 30.70
N SER A 12 -18.37 -6.85 31.03
CA SER A 12 -19.37 -5.86 31.42
C SER A 12 -20.12 -5.29 30.21
N THR A 13 -21.43 -5.10 30.34
CA THR A 13 -22.29 -4.48 29.31
C THR A 13 -21.77 -3.09 28.88
N ALA A 14 -21.15 -2.34 29.79
CA ALA A 14 -20.54 -1.04 29.47
C ALA A 14 -19.26 -1.19 28.63
N ALA A 15 -18.47 -2.24 28.85
CA ALA A 15 -17.29 -2.54 28.03
C ALA A 15 -17.68 -2.97 26.61
N LEU A 16 -18.73 -3.79 26.48
CA LEU A 16 -19.31 -4.18 25.18
C LEU A 16 -19.88 -2.96 24.41
N VAL A 17 -20.58 -2.06 25.10
CA VAL A 17 -21.13 -0.82 24.49
C VAL A 17 -20.04 0.20 24.14
N GLN A 18 -18.95 0.30 24.92
CA GLN A 18 -17.79 1.14 24.55
C GLN A 18 -17.01 0.58 23.35
N MET A 19 -16.91 -0.75 23.22
CA MET A 19 -16.28 -1.41 22.06
C MET A 19 -17.01 -1.12 20.74
N ASP A 20 -18.33 -0.96 20.77
CA ASP A 20 -19.15 -0.63 19.58
C ASP A 20 -18.92 0.77 18.99
N THR A 21 -18.28 1.68 19.74
CA THR A 21 -18.09 3.08 19.30
C THR A 21 -16.81 3.33 18.49
N HIS A 22 -15.93 2.34 18.39
CA HIS A 22 -14.68 2.45 17.64
C HIS A 22 -14.79 1.62 16.37
N ASN A 23 -14.70 2.26 15.19
CA ASN A 23 -14.70 1.59 13.88
C ASN A 23 -13.27 1.64 13.30
N PRO A 24 -12.36 0.76 13.75
CA PRO A 24 -10.96 0.80 13.36
C PRO A 24 -10.79 0.61 11.85
N THR A 25 -9.75 1.22 11.31
CA THR A 25 -9.34 1.03 9.92
C THR A 25 -8.36 -0.13 9.82
N ILE A 26 -8.65 -1.10 8.96
CA ILE A 26 -7.71 -2.16 8.57
C ILE A 26 -6.61 -1.54 7.73
N ARG A 27 -5.35 -1.77 8.10
CA ARG A 27 -4.17 -1.32 7.36
C ARG A 27 -3.26 -2.50 7.08
N LEU A 28 -3.00 -2.74 5.80
CA LEU A 28 -2.16 -3.83 5.34
C LEU A 28 -0.88 -3.30 4.69
N HIS A 29 0.26 -3.83 5.12
CA HIS A 29 1.53 -3.68 4.42
C HIS A 29 1.87 -5.01 3.75
N LEU A 30 1.58 -5.10 2.45
CA LEU A 30 1.90 -6.26 1.63
C LEU A 30 3.10 -5.94 0.74
N TRP A 31 4.03 -6.90 0.65
CA TRP A 31 5.13 -6.88 -0.30
C TRP A 31 5.57 -8.31 -0.63
N LEU A 32 6.18 -8.45 -1.80
CA LEU A 32 6.82 -9.64 -2.31
C LEU A 32 8.33 -9.40 -2.27
N GLU A 33 9.07 -10.34 -1.70
CA GLU A 33 10.54 -10.31 -1.62
C GLU A 33 11.14 -11.69 -1.88
N GLY A 34 12.43 -11.72 -2.20
CA GLY A 34 13.23 -12.93 -2.26
C GLY A 34 14.69 -12.62 -1.94
N GLY A 35 15.58 -13.58 -2.17
CA GLY A 35 17.00 -13.46 -1.81
C GLY A 35 17.72 -12.25 -2.44
N GLU A 36 17.25 -11.76 -3.58
CA GLU A 36 17.80 -10.60 -4.28
C GLU A 36 17.14 -9.27 -3.91
N GLY A 37 16.18 -9.28 -2.97
CA GLY A 37 15.51 -8.11 -2.44
C GLY A 37 14.01 -8.05 -2.74
N VAL A 38 13.46 -6.84 -2.63
CA VAL A 38 12.02 -6.59 -2.82
C VAL A 38 11.66 -6.68 -4.30
N PHE A 39 10.75 -7.61 -4.63
CA PHE A 39 10.11 -7.72 -5.93
C PHE A 39 9.12 -6.59 -6.12
N PHE A 40 8.07 -6.51 -5.31
CA PHE A 40 7.04 -5.50 -5.48
C PHE A 40 6.26 -5.27 -4.19
N GLY A 41 5.65 -4.11 -4.01
CA GLY A 41 4.85 -3.81 -2.82
C GLY A 41 4.08 -2.52 -3.00
N TYR A 42 3.27 -2.16 -2.01
CA TYR A 42 2.34 -1.02 -2.11
C TYR A 42 3.05 0.31 -2.46
N GLY A 43 4.23 0.56 -1.90
CA GLY A 43 5.02 1.74 -2.25
C GLY A 43 5.51 1.76 -3.71
N ARG A 44 5.72 0.60 -4.35
CA ARG A 44 6.05 0.51 -5.78
C ARG A 44 4.80 0.71 -6.62
N LEU A 45 3.66 0.14 -6.22
CA LEU A 45 2.36 0.38 -6.83
C LEU A 45 2.08 1.88 -6.95
N LEU A 46 2.10 2.60 -5.82
CA LEU A 46 1.85 4.05 -5.79
C LEU A 46 2.81 4.83 -6.70
N LEU A 47 4.08 4.42 -6.72
CA LEU A 47 5.08 5.09 -7.55
C LEU A 47 4.79 4.89 -9.05
N LEU A 48 4.49 3.66 -9.48
CA LEU A 48 4.14 3.38 -10.87
C LEU A 48 2.85 4.09 -11.29
N ASP A 49 1.84 4.09 -10.41
CA ASP A 49 0.56 4.74 -10.65
C ASP A 49 0.72 6.27 -10.84
N LYS A 50 1.51 6.90 -9.95
CA LYS A 50 1.84 8.32 -10.09
C LYS A 50 2.64 8.61 -11.35
N ILE A 51 3.60 7.78 -11.73
CA ILE A 51 4.36 7.95 -12.98
C ILE A 51 3.43 7.88 -14.19
N GLU A 52 2.54 6.90 -14.25
CA GLU A 52 1.59 6.77 -15.36
C GLU A 52 0.67 7.99 -15.46
N THR A 53 0.23 8.52 -14.31
CA THR A 53 -0.67 9.69 -14.25
C THR A 53 0.03 11.00 -14.63
N CYS A 54 1.25 11.25 -14.13
CA CYS A 54 1.93 12.54 -14.30
C CYS A 54 2.99 12.56 -15.41
N GLY A 55 3.33 11.40 -15.99
CA GLY A 55 4.37 11.25 -17.00
C GLY A 55 5.80 11.54 -16.51
N SER A 56 6.04 11.56 -15.19
CA SER A 56 7.31 12.04 -14.61
C SER A 56 7.66 11.36 -13.30
N LEU A 57 8.79 10.65 -13.27
CA LEU A 57 9.34 10.11 -12.02
C LEU A 57 9.66 11.20 -10.98
N LYS A 58 10.06 12.39 -11.42
CA LYS A 58 10.33 13.51 -10.51
C LYS A 58 9.05 13.95 -9.79
N LYS A 59 7.99 14.26 -10.55
CA LYS A 59 6.71 14.67 -9.97
C LYS A 59 6.12 13.57 -9.09
N ALA A 60 6.17 12.31 -9.54
CA ALA A 60 5.74 11.17 -8.75
C ALA A 60 6.50 11.06 -7.42
N SER A 61 7.82 11.27 -7.41
CA SER A 61 8.62 11.26 -6.17
C SER A 61 8.23 12.40 -5.22
N GLU A 62 7.99 13.59 -5.75
CA GLU A 62 7.59 14.78 -4.98
C GLU A 62 6.19 14.59 -4.35
N GLU A 63 5.21 14.09 -5.11
CA GLU A 63 3.86 13.81 -4.62
C GLU A 63 3.83 12.72 -3.53
N LEU A 64 4.79 11.79 -3.57
CA LEU A 64 4.92 10.73 -2.57
C LEU A 64 5.89 11.08 -1.44
N GLY A 65 6.33 12.34 -1.35
CA GLY A 65 7.19 12.82 -0.26
C GLY A 65 8.56 12.12 -0.20
N MET A 66 9.09 11.63 -1.32
CA MET A 66 10.38 10.94 -1.37
C MET A 66 11.36 11.64 -2.33
N SER A 67 12.66 11.48 -2.09
CA SER A 67 13.66 12.02 -3.01
C SER A 67 13.62 11.30 -4.36
N TYR A 68 13.94 12.02 -5.44
CA TYR A 68 14.06 11.43 -6.77
C TYR A 68 14.99 10.20 -6.79
N ARG A 69 16.13 10.28 -6.08
CA ARG A 69 17.09 9.17 -5.96
C ARG A 69 16.47 7.95 -5.28
N ALA A 70 15.66 8.14 -4.23
CA ALA A 70 14.95 7.04 -3.57
C ALA A 70 13.92 6.40 -4.51
N ALA A 71 13.13 7.21 -5.23
CA ALA A 71 12.17 6.71 -6.20
C ALA A 71 12.85 5.92 -7.34
N TRP A 72 13.93 6.47 -7.91
CA TRP A 72 14.75 5.80 -8.91
C TRP A 72 15.30 4.45 -8.41
N GLY A 73 15.88 4.44 -7.21
CA GLY A 73 16.45 3.23 -6.61
C GLY A 73 15.40 2.14 -6.40
N LYS A 74 14.19 2.49 -5.94
CA LYS A 74 13.09 1.53 -5.76
C LYS A 74 12.69 0.86 -7.08
N ILE A 75 12.59 1.64 -8.16
CA ILE A 75 12.27 1.11 -9.49
C ILE A 75 13.41 0.22 -9.99
N LYS A 76 14.66 0.70 -9.93
CA LYS A 76 15.80 -0.08 -10.45
C LYS A 76 16.04 -1.38 -9.68
N GLN A 77 15.85 -1.38 -8.37
CA GLN A 77 15.89 -2.63 -7.59
C GLN A 77 14.80 -3.60 -8.05
N THR A 78 13.59 -3.11 -8.26
CA THR A 78 12.47 -3.93 -8.72
C THR A 78 12.73 -4.49 -10.13
N GLU A 79 13.20 -3.65 -11.06
CA GLU A 79 13.54 -4.07 -12.42
C GLU A 79 14.68 -5.10 -12.44
N HIS A 80 15.67 -4.96 -11.56
CA HIS A 80 16.74 -5.93 -11.39
C HIS A 80 16.19 -7.30 -10.99
N VAL A 81 15.38 -7.33 -9.93
CA VAL A 81 14.81 -8.58 -9.38
C VAL A 81 13.82 -9.24 -10.35
N LEU A 82 13.05 -8.44 -11.10
CA LEU A 82 12.08 -8.94 -12.08
C LEU A 82 12.70 -9.31 -13.43
N GLY A 83 13.89 -8.80 -13.76
CA GLY A 83 14.56 -9.03 -15.04
C GLY A 83 13.98 -8.26 -16.23
N PHE A 84 13.11 -7.27 -16.00
CA PHE A 84 12.53 -6.43 -17.05
C PHE A 84 12.30 -4.98 -16.59
N GLN A 85 12.20 -4.07 -17.56
CA GLN A 85 11.94 -2.66 -17.29
C GLN A 85 10.46 -2.42 -16.97
N LEU A 86 10.19 -1.64 -15.91
CA LEU A 86 8.85 -1.21 -15.50
C LEU A 86 8.46 0.11 -16.16
N MET A 87 9.44 0.95 -16.47
CA MET A 87 9.20 2.24 -17.11
C MET A 87 10.23 2.54 -18.19
N GLU A 88 9.82 3.36 -19.15
CA GLU A 88 10.62 3.77 -20.28
C GLU A 88 10.46 5.27 -20.55
N ARG A 89 11.42 5.85 -21.27
CA ARG A 89 11.34 7.27 -21.65
C ARG A 89 10.22 7.48 -22.66
N ALA A 90 9.43 8.53 -22.45
CA ALA A 90 8.30 8.85 -23.32
C ALA A 90 8.70 9.52 -24.66
N GLY A 91 9.78 9.05 -25.31
CA GLY A 91 10.35 9.65 -26.53
C GLY A 91 11.71 10.31 -26.27
N SER A 92 11.89 11.55 -26.72
CA SER A 92 13.16 12.29 -26.60
C SER A 92 13.56 12.59 -25.15
N ARG A 93 14.77 13.14 -24.97
CA ARG A 93 15.41 13.34 -23.65
C ARG A 93 14.57 14.19 -22.66
N ARG A 94 13.62 15.01 -23.16
CA ARG A 94 12.73 15.88 -22.36
C ARG A 94 11.34 15.29 -22.07
N SER A 95 11.01 14.13 -22.61
CA SER A 95 9.61 13.66 -22.64
C SER A 95 9.08 13.06 -21.34
N GLY A 96 9.91 12.87 -20.32
CA GLY A 96 9.49 12.20 -19.08
C GLY A 96 9.49 10.67 -19.20
N TYR A 97 8.65 10.01 -18.39
CA TYR A 97 8.56 8.55 -18.29
C TYR A 97 7.11 8.08 -18.44
N ARG A 98 6.94 6.89 -19.02
CA ARG A 98 5.68 6.13 -19.02
C ARG A 98 5.97 4.71 -18.56
N LEU A 99 4.96 3.98 -18.10
CA LEU A 99 5.13 2.55 -17.84
C LEU A 99 5.31 1.78 -19.14
N THR A 100 6.12 0.72 -19.07
CA THR A 100 6.13 -0.34 -20.09
C THR A 100 4.84 -1.16 -19.98
N GLU A 101 4.57 -2.02 -20.96
CA GLU A 101 3.45 -2.96 -20.85
C GLU A 101 3.60 -3.90 -19.65
N ALA A 102 4.81 -4.43 -19.43
CA ALA A 102 5.13 -5.24 -18.26
C ALA A 102 4.94 -4.46 -16.95
N GLY A 103 5.32 -3.18 -16.91
CA GLY A 103 5.11 -2.30 -15.76
C GLY A 103 3.64 -2.10 -15.42
N ARG A 104 2.78 -1.86 -16.43
CA ARG A 104 1.32 -1.80 -16.25
C ARG A 104 0.77 -3.13 -15.75
N LEU A 105 1.17 -4.24 -16.35
CA LEU A 105 0.72 -5.57 -15.94
C LEU A 105 1.04 -5.87 -14.47
N VAL A 106 2.27 -5.62 -14.02
CA VAL A 106 2.67 -5.84 -12.62
C VAL A 106 1.89 -4.92 -11.67
N ARG A 107 1.75 -3.64 -12.02
CA ARG A 107 0.94 -2.67 -11.26
C ARG A 107 -0.49 -3.18 -11.06
N ASP A 108 -1.14 -3.58 -12.15
CA ASP A 108 -2.55 -3.97 -12.15
C ASP A 108 -2.76 -5.30 -11.41
N LYS A 109 -1.86 -6.28 -11.60
CA LYS A 109 -1.92 -7.57 -10.91
C LYS A 109 -1.67 -7.43 -9.41
N TYR A 110 -0.76 -6.56 -9.00
CA TYR A 110 -0.54 -6.28 -7.60
C TYR A 110 -1.77 -5.58 -6.96
N LEU A 111 -2.37 -4.59 -7.65
CA LEU A 111 -3.59 -3.94 -7.16
C LEU A 111 -4.76 -4.93 -7.03
N GLU A 112 -4.95 -5.78 -8.03
CA GLU A 112 -5.96 -6.85 -8.00
C GLU A 112 -5.75 -7.78 -6.78
N TRP A 113 -4.51 -8.23 -6.56
CA TRP A 113 -4.18 -9.08 -5.42
C TRP A 113 -4.36 -8.36 -4.08
N PHE A 114 -3.89 -7.12 -3.96
CA PHE A 114 -4.03 -6.32 -2.74
C PHE A 114 -5.50 -6.16 -2.34
N ASN A 115 -6.37 -5.83 -3.31
CA ASN A 115 -7.80 -5.66 -3.05
C ASN A 115 -8.47 -6.96 -2.56
N LYS A 116 -8.08 -8.11 -3.14
CA LYS A 116 -8.56 -9.43 -2.69
C LYS A 116 -8.11 -9.73 -1.25
N VAL A 117 -6.84 -9.46 -0.92
CA VAL A 117 -6.33 -9.67 0.44
C VAL A 117 -6.98 -8.73 1.44
N GLU A 118 -7.22 -7.46 1.08
CA GLU A 118 -7.93 -6.51 1.93
C GLU A 118 -9.38 -6.95 2.20
N GLN A 119 -10.08 -7.42 1.17
CA GLN A 119 -11.42 -7.98 1.31
C GLN A 119 -11.47 -9.19 2.25
N ASP A 120 -10.54 -10.14 2.07
CA ASP A 120 -10.44 -11.32 2.92
C ASP A 120 -10.08 -10.96 4.37
N ALA A 121 -9.17 -9.99 4.56
CA ALA A 121 -8.79 -9.50 5.88
C ALA A 121 -9.98 -8.85 6.58
N ARG A 122 -10.82 -8.09 5.86
CA ARG A 122 -12.03 -7.48 6.40
C ARG A 122 -13.05 -8.53 6.83
N ALA A 123 -13.32 -9.52 5.97
CA ALA A 123 -14.25 -10.60 6.30
C ALA A 123 -13.83 -11.35 7.56
N ARG A 124 -12.54 -11.69 7.69
CA ARG A 124 -12.01 -12.35 8.89
C ARG A 124 -12.03 -11.46 10.13
N ALA A 125 -11.82 -10.15 9.98
CA ALA A 125 -11.89 -9.23 11.11
C ALA A 125 -13.30 -9.18 11.72
N GLU A 126 -14.35 -9.22 10.88
CA GLU A 126 -15.76 -9.27 11.33
C GLU A 126 -16.12 -10.58 12.03
N GLU A 127 -15.43 -11.69 11.73
CA GLU A 127 -15.61 -12.97 12.42
C GLU A 127 -14.86 -13.05 13.77
N ILE A 128 -13.73 -12.35 13.89
CA ILE A 128 -12.81 -12.47 15.03
C ILE A 128 -13.09 -11.40 16.09
N PHE A 129 -13.43 -10.19 15.67
CA PHE A 129 -13.61 -9.05 16.57
C PHE A 129 -15.09 -8.71 16.74
N PRO A 130 -15.50 -8.23 17.93
CA PRO A 130 -16.89 -7.85 18.17
C PRO A 130 -17.28 -6.51 17.52
N TRP A 131 -16.35 -5.77 16.90
CA TRP A 131 -16.59 -4.46 16.26
C TRP A 131 -16.44 -4.54 14.74
N LYS A 132 -17.14 -3.64 14.03
CA LYS A 132 -16.96 -3.44 12.58
C LYS A 132 -15.62 -2.73 12.31
N SER A 133 -15.05 -3.01 11.14
CA SER A 133 -13.80 -2.37 10.69
C SER A 133 -13.95 -1.78 9.29
N LYS A 134 -13.30 -0.66 9.03
CA LYS A 134 -13.25 -0.01 7.70
C LYS A 134 -12.06 -0.49 6.88
N SER A 135 -12.18 -0.45 5.57
CA SER A 135 -11.05 -0.63 4.65
C SER A 135 -10.15 0.61 4.65
N PHE A 136 -8.88 0.48 4.26
CA PHE A 136 -7.96 1.61 4.29
C PHE A 136 -8.41 2.75 3.36
N GLY A 137 -8.95 2.41 2.19
CA GLY A 137 -9.46 3.39 1.22
C GLY A 137 -10.78 4.09 1.60
N GLU A 138 -11.43 3.67 2.69
CA GLU A 138 -12.70 4.23 3.19
C GLU A 138 -12.48 5.21 4.37
N SER A 139 -11.23 5.62 4.61
CA SER A 139 -10.80 6.49 5.71
C SER A 139 -10.60 7.94 5.30
#